data_AF-A0A426QHR8-F1
#
_entry.id   AF-A0A426QHR8-F1
#
_cell.length_a   1.000
_cell.length_b   1.000
_cell.length_c   1.000
_cell.angle_alpha   90.00
_cell.angle_beta   90.00
_cell.angle_gamma   90.00
#
_symmetry.space_group_name_H-M   'P 1'
#
loop_
_entity.id
_entity.type
_entity.pdbx_description
1 polymer ?
#
loop_
_entity_poly.entity_id
_entity_poly.type
_entity_poly.pdbx_seq_one_letter_code
_entity_poly.pdbx_strand_id
1 'polypeptide(L)'
;MHFILGATAGGITGKVGYEVLGGDNFSGFETPLATKHAFNGWADVFLNTPAAGLQDTYVQVGGMLMGTKLLAVYHDYQADQGGADYGTELNLLAARSFGKHYSAGIKYADYDADGFAVDTEKFWVWGQISF
;
A
#
# COMPACT_ATOMS: atom_id res chain seq x y z
N MET A 1 12.54 -3.50 -9.53
CA MET A 1 12.80 -4.83 -8.93
C MET A 1 11.85 -5.01 -7.75
N HIS A 2 11.34 -6.20 -7.48
CA HIS A 2 10.41 -6.42 -6.36
C HIS A 2 10.71 -7.73 -5.65
N PHE A 3 10.95 -7.65 -4.34
CA PHE A 3 11.16 -8.81 -3.48
C PHE A 3 10.16 -8.80 -2.33
N ILE A 4 9.67 -9.99 -1.98
CA ILE A 4 8.76 -10.18 -0.84
C ILE A 4 9.15 -11.47 -0.13
N LEU A 5 9.27 -11.38 1.19
CA LEU A 5 9.34 -12.53 2.09
C LEU A 5 8.10 -12.54 2.97
N GLY A 6 7.54 -13.72 3.23
CA GLY A 6 6.33 -13.84 4.02
C GLY A 6 6.23 -15.17 4.74
N ALA A 7 5.56 -15.16 5.88
CA ALA A 7 5.27 -16.34 6.67
C ALA A 7 3.85 -16.27 7.24
N THR A 8 3.25 -17.44 7.45
CA THR A 8 1.92 -17.57 8.03
C THR A 8 1.98 -18.48 9.25
N ALA A 9 1.47 -18.01 10.37
CA ALA A 9 1.34 -18.77 11.60
C ALA A 9 0.03 -18.44 12.30
N GLY A 10 -0.73 -19.46 12.72
CA GLY A 10 -1.97 -19.25 13.49
C GLY A 10 -3.05 -18.42 12.77
N GLY A 11 -3.10 -18.44 11.44
CA GLY A 11 -4.04 -17.61 10.66
C GLY A 11 -3.65 -16.14 10.49
N ILE A 12 -2.47 -15.76 11.01
CA ILE A 12 -1.85 -14.45 10.80
C ILE A 12 -0.75 -14.62 9.76
N THR A 13 -0.70 -13.71 8.79
CA THR A 13 0.34 -13.62 7.77
C THR A 13 1.10 -12.33 7.95
N GLY A 14 2.42 -12.44 8.10
CA GLY A 14 3.36 -11.32 8.05
C GLY A 14 4.12 -11.36 6.74
N LYS A 15 4.39 -10.19 6.16
CA LYS A 15 5.25 -10.02 5.00
C LYS A 15 6.14 -8.81 5.16
N VAL A 16 7.30 -8.87 4.54
CA VAL A 16 8.22 -7.75 4.36
C VAL A 16 8.52 -7.68 2.87
N GLY A 17 8.45 -6.49 2.29
CA GLY A 17 8.68 -6.28 0.87
C GLY A 17 9.62 -5.11 0.62
N TYR A 18 10.30 -5.17 -0.52
CA TYR A 18 11.12 -4.10 -1.05
C TYR A 18 10.87 -4.01 -2.56
N GLU A 19 10.39 -2.86 -3.01
CA GLU A 19 10.17 -2.54 -4.42
C GLU A 19 11.02 -1.35 -4.85
N VAL A 20 11.51 -1.40 -6.08
CA VAL A 20 12.16 -0.28 -6.76
C VAL A 20 11.53 -0.09 -8.13
N LEU A 21 10.92 1.07 -8.34
CA LEU A 21 10.58 1.62 -9.65
C LEU A 21 11.65 2.65 -10.00
N GLY A 22 12.58 2.28 -10.89
CA GLY A 22 13.76 3.11 -11.17
C GLY A 22 13.41 4.46 -11.80
N GLY A 23 14.32 5.42 -11.68
CA GLY A 23 14.23 6.71 -12.37
C GLY A 23 15.61 7.20 -12.83
N ASP A 24 15.63 8.17 -13.75
CA ASP A 24 16.86 8.77 -14.27
C ASP A 24 16.96 10.29 -14.01
N ASN A 25 16.11 10.81 -13.13
CA ASN A 25 15.89 12.24 -12.83
C ASN A 25 15.18 13.04 -13.94
N PHE A 26 14.87 12.41 -15.08
CA PHE A 26 14.03 12.99 -16.14
C PHE A 26 12.69 12.27 -16.24
N SER A 27 12.67 10.97 -15.96
CA SER A 27 11.50 10.10 -16.01
C SER A 27 11.58 8.97 -14.98
N GLY A 28 10.44 8.61 -14.41
CA GLY A 28 10.28 7.44 -13.56
C GLY A 28 9.75 6.25 -14.35
N PHE A 29 10.06 5.03 -13.90
CA PHE A 29 9.50 3.82 -14.47
C PHE A 29 8.00 3.75 -14.17
N GLU A 30 7.20 3.66 -15.23
CA GLU A 30 5.75 3.73 -15.16
C GLU A 30 5.09 2.39 -15.44
N THR A 31 3.98 2.14 -14.73
CA THR A 31 3.13 0.96 -14.91
C THR A 31 1.68 1.38 -15.14
N PRO A 32 1.32 1.93 -16.31
CA PRO A 32 0.03 2.60 -16.52
C PRO A 32 -1.21 1.73 -16.32
N LEU A 33 -1.05 0.41 -16.46
CA LEU A 33 -2.13 -0.57 -16.29
C LEU A 33 -2.10 -1.27 -14.91
N ALA A 34 -1.15 -0.92 -14.03
CA ALA A 34 -1.07 -1.50 -12.71
C ALA A 34 -2.03 -0.82 -11.73
N THR A 35 -2.55 -1.59 -10.80
CA THR A 35 -3.35 -1.07 -9.68
C THR A 35 -2.42 -0.47 -8.63
N LYS A 36 -1.87 0.73 -8.88
CA LYS A 36 -0.91 1.38 -7.98
C LYS A 36 -1.44 1.57 -6.56
N HIS A 37 -2.75 1.82 -6.41
CA HIS A 37 -3.43 1.79 -5.11
C HIS A 37 -3.24 0.47 -4.33
N ALA A 38 -2.93 -0.66 -4.96
CA ALA A 38 -2.69 -1.92 -4.24
C ALA A 38 -1.22 -2.13 -3.85
N PHE A 39 -0.29 -1.43 -4.50
CA PHE A 39 1.15 -1.69 -4.42
C PHE A 39 1.93 -0.51 -3.83
N ASN A 40 1.59 0.73 -4.18
CA ASN A 40 2.32 1.96 -3.86
C ASN A 40 1.55 2.85 -2.87
N GLY A 41 0.86 2.22 -1.92
CA GLY A 41 0.04 2.92 -0.93
C GLY A 41 -1.39 3.18 -1.37
N TRP A 42 -2.26 3.35 -0.37
CA TRP A 42 -3.68 3.63 -0.55
C TRP A 42 -3.93 5.14 -0.54
N ALA A 43 -3.02 5.95 0.03
CA ALA A 43 -3.07 7.41 -0.04
C ALA A 43 -3.01 7.94 -1.49
N ASP A 44 -2.65 7.10 -2.47
CA ASP A 44 -2.52 7.40 -3.90
C ASP A 44 -1.55 8.57 -4.21
N VAL A 45 -0.53 8.77 -3.37
CA VAL A 45 0.50 9.78 -3.60
C VAL A 45 1.39 9.38 -4.79
N PHE A 46 1.70 8.08 -4.90
CA PHE A 46 2.58 7.53 -5.93
C PHE A 46 1.82 6.93 -7.13
N LEU A 47 0.68 7.53 -7.54
CA LEU A 47 -0.01 7.16 -8.80
C LEU A 47 0.82 7.44 -10.04
N ASN A 48 1.78 8.36 -9.95
CA ASN A 48 2.84 8.54 -10.93
C ASN A 48 4.17 8.35 -10.20
N THR A 49 5.08 7.59 -10.80
CA THR A 49 6.42 7.38 -10.27
C THR A 49 7.21 8.68 -10.44
N PRO A 50 7.84 9.21 -9.39
CA PRO A 50 8.66 10.41 -9.49
C PRO A 50 9.79 10.24 -10.50
N ALA A 51 10.30 11.33 -11.08
CA ALA A 51 11.41 11.28 -12.04
C ALA A 51 12.70 10.69 -11.43
N ALA A 52 12.90 10.88 -10.13
CA ALA A 52 13.99 10.26 -9.38
C ALA A 52 13.71 8.80 -8.98
N GLY A 53 12.61 8.20 -9.47
CA GLY A 53 12.18 6.85 -9.13
C GLY A 53 11.51 6.75 -7.76
N LEU A 54 11.20 5.53 -7.34
CA LEU A 54 10.58 5.21 -6.06
C LEU A 54 11.17 3.91 -5.53
N GLN A 55 11.66 3.94 -4.29
CA GLN A 55 11.95 2.77 -3.48
C GLN A 55 10.90 2.68 -2.38
N ASP A 56 10.28 1.52 -2.22
CA ASP A 56 9.27 1.25 -1.20
C ASP A 56 9.71 0.04 -0.38
N THR A 57 10.01 0.27 0.90
CA THR A 57 10.19 -0.79 1.88
C THR A 57 8.95 -0.87 2.75
N TYR A 58 8.32 -2.05 2.81
CA TYR A 58 7.08 -2.18 3.57
C TYR A 58 7.00 -3.44 4.42
N VAL A 59 6.25 -3.32 5.51
CA VAL A 59 5.84 -4.43 6.37
C VAL A 59 4.33 -4.55 6.30
N GLN A 60 3.84 -5.76 6.06
CA GLN A 60 2.42 -6.08 6.01
C GLN A 60 2.09 -7.14 7.06
N VAL A 61 1.03 -6.92 7.83
CA VAL A 61 0.44 -7.93 8.71
C VAL A 61 -1.05 -8.04 8.46
N GLY A 62 -1.56 -9.25 8.32
CA GLY A 62 -2.99 -9.46 8.12
C GLY A 62 -3.45 -10.82 8.58
N GLY A 63 -4.76 -10.95 8.78
CA GLY A 63 -5.36 -12.19 9.25
C GLY A 63 -6.88 -12.09 9.30
N MET A 64 -7.50 -13.15 9.81
CA MET A 64 -8.94 -13.17 10.08
C MET A 64 -9.21 -13.14 11.58
N LEU A 65 -10.08 -12.23 12.01
CA LEU A 65 -10.58 -12.14 13.37
C LEU A 65 -12.10 -12.10 13.35
N MET A 66 -12.75 -13.11 13.94
CA MET A 66 -14.22 -13.21 14.04
C MET A 66 -14.96 -13.05 12.70
N GLY A 67 -14.38 -13.57 11.61
CA GLY A 67 -14.93 -13.46 10.25
C GLY A 67 -14.64 -12.14 9.55
N THR A 68 -13.89 -11.23 10.18
CA THR A 68 -13.41 -9.98 9.59
C THR A 68 -11.95 -10.15 9.18
N LYS A 69 -11.65 -9.86 7.91
CA LYS A 69 -10.29 -9.69 7.42
C LYS A 69 -9.74 -8.37 7.93
N LEU A 70 -8.60 -8.43 8.61
CA LEU A 70 -7.83 -7.27 9.02
C LEU A 70 -6.50 -7.26 8.26
N LEU A 71 -6.07 -6.08 7.82
CA LEU A 71 -4.78 -5.89 7.18
C LEU A 71 -4.23 -4.53 7.63
N ALA A 72 -2.97 -4.53 8.03
CA ALA A 72 -2.17 -3.32 8.23
C ALA A 72 -0.94 -3.40 7.32
N VAL A 73 -0.58 -2.29 6.70
CA VAL A 73 0.66 -2.16 5.93
C VAL A 73 1.31 -0.84 6.32
N TYR A 74 2.61 -0.87 6.59
CA TYR A 74 3.41 0.32 6.79
C TYR A 74 4.47 0.39 5.70
N HIS A 75 4.56 1.54 5.04
CA HIS A 75 5.49 1.83 3.96
C HIS A 75 6.49 2.90 4.39
N ASP A 76 7.72 2.75 3.93
CA ASP A 76 8.80 3.74 3.98
C ASP A 76 9.27 4.00 2.55
N TYR A 77 9.07 5.23 2.07
CA TYR A 77 9.29 5.61 0.69
C TYR A 77 10.51 6.50 0.54
N GLN A 78 11.36 6.18 -0.42
CA GLN A 78 12.57 6.93 -0.73
C GLN A 78 12.72 7.12 -2.24
N ALA A 79 13.50 8.11 -2.65
CA ALA A 79 13.91 8.28 -4.04
C ALA A 79 14.92 7.19 -4.44
N ASP A 80 14.76 6.63 -5.63
CA ASP A 80 15.77 5.71 -6.19
C ASP A 80 17.08 6.44 -6.53
N GLN A 81 16.96 7.69 -6.98
CA GLN A 81 18.07 8.58 -7.31
C GLN A 81 18.12 9.75 -6.33
N GLY A 82 19.32 10.10 -5.90
CA GLY A 82 19.56 11.26 -5.03
C GLY A 82 19.24 11.05 -3.55
N GLY A 83 18.56 9.96 -3.17
CA GLY A 83 18.38 9.54 -1.78
C GLY A 83 17.50 10.46 -0.93
N ALA A 84 16.57 11.18 -1.57
CA ALA A 84 15.57 11.95 -0.83
C ALA A 84 14.63 10.99 -0.09
N ASP A 85 14.32 11.32 1.16
CA ASP A 85 13.18 10.73 1.86
C ASP A 85 11.90 11.25 1.19
N TYR A 86 10.92 10.38 0.98
CA TYR A 86 9.60 10.76 0.50
C TYR A 86 8.55 10.68 1.61
N GLY A 87 8.86 10.08 2.75
CA GLY A 87 7.96 9.93 3.87
C GLY A 87 7.40 8.52 4.00
N THR A 88 6.39 8.38 4.86
CA THR A 88 5.90 7.08 5.29
C THR A 88 4.39 7.00 5.22
N GLU A 89 3.86 5.77 5.11
CA GLU A 89 2.40 5.58 5.02
C GLU A 89 1.91 4.41 5.85
N LEU A 90 0.88 4.65 6.66
CA LEU A 90 0.14 3.63 7.38
C LEU A 90 -1.20 3.34 6.70
N ASN A 91 -1.41 2.07 6.36
CA ASN A 91 -2.60 1.56 5.71
C ASN A 91 -3.33 0.56 6.60
N LEU A 92 -4.64 0.75 6.81
CA LEU A 92 -5.48 -0.11 7.64
C LEU A 92 -6.77 -0.52 6.92
N LEU A 93 -7.08 -1.82 6.89
CA LEU A 93 -8.28 -2.39 6.27
C LEU A 93 -9.00 -3.28 7.27
N ALA A 94 -10.32 -3.13 7.33
CA ALA A 94 -11.23 -4.11 7.89
C ALA A 94 -12.31 -4.44 6.85
N ALA A 95 -12.45 -5.71 6.50
CA ALA A 95 -13.45 -6.17 5.54
C ALA A 95 -14.12 -7.46 6.01
N ARG A 96 -15.43 -7.56 5.83
CA ARG A 96 -16.21 -8.72 6.25
C ARG A 96 -17.24 -9.09 5.20
N SER A 97 -17.32 -10.39 4.90
CA SER A 97 -18.44 -10.98 4.18
C SER A 97 -19.50 -11.45 5.16
N PHE A 98 -20.77 -11.19 4.86
CA PHE A 98 -21.90 -11.56 5.68
C PHE A 98 -23.07 -12.06 4.81
N GLY A 99 -23.80 -13.04 5.33
CA GLY A 99 -24.76 -13.80 4.52
C GLY A 99 -24.06 -14.51 3.36
N LYS A 100 -24.83 -14.83 2.31
CA LYS A 100 -24.31 -15.52 1.11
C LYS A 100 -23.81 -14.57 0.01
N HIS A 101 -24.22 -13.30 0.07
CA HIS A 101 -24.14 -12.40 -1.08
C HIS A 101 -23.52 -11.03 -0.77
N TYR A 102 -23.25 -10.71 0.50
CA TYR A 102 -22.84 -9.36 0.91
C TYR A 102 -21.41 -9.33 1.42
N SER A 103 -20.66 -8.30 1.03
CA SER A 103 -19.40 -7.93 1.65
C SER A 103 -19.36 -6.43 1.87
N ALA A 104 -18.73 -6.00 2.95
CA ALA A 104 -18.45 -4.60 3.19
C ALA A 104 -17.06 -4.44 3.78
N GLY A 105 -16.48 -3.26 3.61
CA GLY A 105 -15.20 -2.95 4.21
C GLY A 105 -14.93 -1.47 4.31
N ILE A 106 -13.95 -1.18 5.15
CA ILE A 106 -13.39 0.15 5.35
C ILE A 106 -11.89 0.08 5.13
N LYS A 107 -11.34 1.16 4.57
CA LYS A 107 -9.90 1.38 4.46
C LYS A 107 -9.56 2.75 5.01
N TYR A 108 -8.38 2.88 5.58
CA TYR A 108 -7.76 4.13 5.98
C TYR A 108 -6.31 4.13 5.51
N ALA A 109 -5.85 5.30 5.08
CA ALA A 109 -4.47 5.57 4.69
C ALA A 109 -4.06 6.91 5.30
N ASP A 110 -2.87 6.95 5.86
CA ASP A 110 -2.24 8.14 6.44
C ASP A 110 -0.81 8.21 5.93
N TYR A 111 -0.55 9.16 5.02
CA TYR A 111 0.76 9.45 4.49
C TYR A 111 1.31 10.72 5.13
N ASP A 112 2.47 10.59 5.76
CA ASP A 112 3.25 11.67 6.38
C ASP A 112 4.40 12.00 5.43
N ALA A 113 4.41 13.22 4.88
CA ALA A 113 5.34 13.61 3.84
C ALA A 113 6.67 14.08 4.44
N ASP A 114 7.79 13.56 3.94
CA ASP A 114 9.10 14.18 4.12
C ASP A 114 9.65 14.53 2.74
N GLY A 115 9.96 15.80 2.49
CA GLY A 115 10.58 16.25 1.23
C GLY A 115 9.80 16.04 -0.08
N PHE A 116 8.67 15.33 -0.08
CA PHE A 116 7.91 14.96 -1.28
C PHE A 116 6.39 14.93 -1.06
N ALA A 117 5.66 15.58 -1.98
CA ALA A 117 4.21 15.76 -1.92
C ALA A 117 3.75 16.51 -0.64
N VAL A 118 2.59 16.14 -0.10
CA VAL A 118 1.98 16.74 1.10
C VAL A 118 1.31 15.64 1.93
N ASP A 119 1.19 15.88 3.23
CA ASP A 119 0.47 14.99 4.14
C ASP A 119 -0.92 14.67 3.59
N THR A 120 -1.25 13.39 3.54
CA THR A 120 -2.46 12.92 2.86
C THR A 120 -3.13 11.82 3.67
N GLU A 121 -4.32 12.15 4.17
CA GLU A 121 -5.21 11.16 4.79
C GLU A 121 -6.35 10.80 3.84
N LYS A 122 -6.70 9.51 3.79
CA LYS A 122 -7.84 9.03 3.02
C LYS A 122 -8.61 7.94 3.76
N PHE A 123 -9.92 7.98 3.58
CA PHE A 123 -10.84 7.01 4.16
C PHE A 123 -11.83 6.51 3.10
N TRP A 124 -12.00 5.19 3.01
CA TRP A 124 -12.94 4.56 2.08
C TRP A 124 -13.90 3.66 2.82
N VAL A 125 -15.13 3.64 2.32
CA VAL A 125 -16.16 2.67 2.70
C VAL A 125 -16.71 2.07 1.44
N TRP A 126 -16.83 0.74 1.40
CA TRP A 126 -17.38 0.04 0.24
C TRP A 126 -18.27 -1.12 0.65
N GLY A 127 -19.18 -1.47 -0.25
CA GLY A 127 -20.06 -2.63 -0.15
C GLY A 127 -20.18 -3.33 -1.50
N GLN A 128 -20.29 -4.65 -1.48
CA GLN A 128 -20.44 -5.50 -2.65
C GLN A 128 -21.61 -6.46 -2.45
N ILE A 129 -22.40 -6.62 -3.51
CA ILE A 129 -23.47 -7.61 -3.63
C ILE A 129 -23.14 -8.53 -4.79
N SER A 130 -23.16 -9.85 -4.58
CA SER A 130 -22.91 -10.86 -5.62
C SER A 130 -24.18 -11.70 -5.83
N PHE A 131 -24.64 -11.84 -7.08
CA PHE A 131 -25.89 -12.54 -7.44
C PHE A 131 -25.63 -13.94 -7.97
#